data_AF-U1R573-F1
#
_entry.id   AF-U1R573-F1
#
_cell.length_a   1.000
_cell.length_b   1.000
_cell.length_c   1.000
_cell.angle_alpha   90.00
_cell.angle_beta   90.00
_cell.angle_gamma   90.00
#
_symmetry.space_group_name_H-M   'P 1'
#
loop_
_entity.id
_entity.type
_entity.pdbx_description
1 polymer ?
#
loop_
_entity_poly.entity_id
_entity_poly.type
_entity_poly.pdbx_seq_one_letter_code
_entity_poly.pdbx_strand_id
1 'polypeptide(L)'
;MLLSSHNMDVVEELCDRVVIMKQGSVIAADTVKALTDVFSTQTYELTLSSVPERDQRKALSEEFDAVAWGESESRRLTVTLGSADQLYDLMDRLREAGVVVESISAAEQDLEAAFVQMTEADGQQLEVGFA
;
A
#
# COMPACT_ATOMS: atom_id res chain seq x y z
N MET A 1 -23.26 -7.67 17.01
CA MET A 1 -22.95 -6.42 17.71
C MET A 1 -22.81 -5.34 16.64
N LEU A 2 -23.29 -4.11 16.89
CA LEU A 2 -23.14 -3.00 15.94
C LEU A 2 -22.29 -1.93 16.63
N LEU A 3 -21.15 -1.59 16.05
CA LEU A 3 -20.27 -0.52 16.49
C LEU A 3 -20.24 0.56 15.40
N SER A 4 -20.41 1.82 15.79
CA SER A 4 -20.22 2.97 14.90
C SER A 4 -19.07 3.80 15.47
N SER A 5 -17.99 3.91 14.70
CA SER A 5 -16.79 4.65 15.05
C SER A 5 -16.25 5.36 13.81
N HIS A 6 -15.52 6.46 14.03
CA HIS A 6 -14.71 7.13 13.00
C HIS A 6 -13.22 6.84 13.17
N ASN A 7 -12.83 6.21 14.28
CA ASN A 7 -11.47 5.75 14.52
C ASN A 7 -11.34 4.36 13.89
N MET A 8 -10.48 4.26 12.87
CA MET A 8 -10.31 3.04 12.06
C MET A 8 -9.50 1.96 12.79
N ASP A 9 -8.53 2.34 13.62
CA ASP A 9 -7.76 1.38 14.46
C ASP A 9 -8.71 0.56 15.35
N VAL A 10 -9.64 1.24 16.03
CA VAL A 10 -10.63 0.57 16.91
C VAL A 10 -11.57 -0.33 16.12
N VAL A 11 -11.91 0.05 14.88
CA VAL A 11 -12.77 -0.77 14.02
C VAL A 11 -12.02 -2.02 13.57
N GLU A 12 -10.78 -1.88 13.15
CA GLU A 12 -9.89 -2.96 12.72
C GLU A 12 -9.63 -3.97 13.84
N GLU A 13 -9.39 -3.51 15.08
CA GLU A 13 -9.16 -4.39 16.23
C GLU A 13 -10.41 -5.16 16.69
N LEU A 14 -11.60 -4.57 16.55
CA LEU A 14 -12.82 -5.10 17.19
C LEU A 14 -13.83 -5.71 16.21
N CYS A 15 -13.76 -5.41 14.91
CA CYS A 15 -14.80 -5.78 13.95
C CYS A 15 -14.28 -6.76 12.90
N ASP A 16 -15.02 -7.84 12.67
CA ASP A 16 -14.73 -8.76 11.56
C ASP A 16 -15.20 -8.22 10.19
N ARG A 17 -16.25 -7.38 10.19
CA ARG A 17 -16.89 -6.81 9.00
C ARG A 17 -17.21 -5.33 9.21
N VAL A 18 -17.06 -4.55 8.15
CA VAL A 18 -17.22 -3.09 8.17
C VAL A 18 -18.12 -2.66 7.02
N VAL A 19 -18.95 -1.65 7.29
CA VAL A 19 -19.75 -0.95 6.27
C VAL A 19 -19.28 0.49 6.23
N ILE A 20 -18.76 0.92 5.07
CA ILE A 20 -18.27 2.28 4.85
C ILE A 20 -19.37 3.07 4.14
N MET A 21 -19.68 4.26 4.67
CA MET A 21 -20.70 5.15 4.13
C MET A 21 -20.14 6.53 3.76
N LYS A 22 -20.55 7.07 2.61
CA LYS A 22 -20.27 8.44 2.17
C LYS A 22 -21.59 9.10 1.76
N GLN A 23 -21.85 10.29 2.30
CA GLN A 23 -23.06 11.09 1.99
C GLN A 23 -24.38 10.31 2.09
N GLY A 24 -24.53 9.45 3.12
CA GLY A 24 -25.75 8.69 3.36
C GLY A 24 -25.93 7.44 2.49
N SER A 25 -24.93 7.08 1.67
CA SER A 25 -24.92 5.86 0.86
C SER A 25 -23.81 4.92 1.30
N VAL A 26 -24.06 3.61 1.26
CA VAL A 26 -23.03 2.58 1.46
C VAL A 26 -22.15 2.55 0.22
N ILE A 27 -20.84 2.68 0.40
CA ILE A 27 -19.85 2.64 -0.68
C ILE A 27 -19.00 1.36 -0.67
N ALA A 28 -18.89 0.70 0.49
CA ALA A 28 -18.25 -0.60 0.62
C ALA A 28 -18.84 -1.37 1.81
N ALA A 29 -18.92 -2.69 1.73
CA ALA A 29 -19.29 -3.56 2.85
C ALA A 29 -18.65 -4.94 2.71
N ASP A 30 -17.61 -5.22 3.49
CA ASP A 30 -16.91 -6.50 3.48
C ASP A 30 -16.19 -6.76 4.82
N THR A 31 -15.41 -7.84 4.90
CA THR A 31 -14.47 -8.08 6.00
C THR A 31 -13.36 -7.03 5.99
N VAL A 32 -12.80 -6.72 7.16
CA VAL A 32 -11.66 -5.80 7.28
C VAL A 32 -10.54 -6.19 6.32
N LYS A 33 -10.18 -7.49 6.33
CA LYS A 33 -9.15 -8.03 5.44
C LYS A 33 -9.48 -7.82 3.96
N ALA A 34 -10.71 -8.12 3.55
CA ALA A 34 -11.10 -7.92 2.16
C ALA A 34 -11.03 -6.46 1.75
N LEU A 35 -11.45 -5.54 2.64
CA LEU A 35 -11.41 -4.09 2.40
C LEU A 35 -9.98 -3.53 2.28
N THR A 36 -9.04 -4.06 3.05
CA THR A 36 -7.62 -3.66 2.94
C THR A 36 -6.91 -4.31 1.75
N ASP A 37 -7.36 -5.49 1.30
CA ASP A 37 -6.85 -6.18 0.10
C ASP A 37 -7.41 -5.62 -1.24
N VAL A 38 -8.47 -4.78 -1.23
CA VAL A 38 -9.14 -4.29 -2.47
C VAL A 38 -8.18 -3.55 -3.40
N PHE A 39 -7.19 -2.87 -2.85
CA PHE A 39 -6.29 -2.03 -3.63
C PHE A 39 -5.07 -2.83 -4.05
N SER A 40 -5.02 -3.19 -5.34
CA SER A 40 -3.99 -4.06 -5.93
C SER A 40 -2.58 -3.45 -5.94
N THR A 41 -2.40 -2.23 -5.44
CA THR A 41 -1.10 -1.59 -5.29
C THR A 41 -0.49 -1.95 -3.95
N GLN A 42 0.59 -2.72 -3.96
CA GLN A 42 1.32 -3.08 -2.76
C GLN A 42 2.48 -2.10 -2.56
N THR A 43 2.53 -1.48 -1.38
CA THR A 43 3.70 -0.71 -0.97
C THR A 43 4.72 -1.65 -0.35
N TYR A 44 5.98 -1.54 -0.77
CA TYR A 44 7.11 -2.28 -0.25
C TYR A 44 8.13 -1.35 0.37
N GLU A 45 8.67 -1.76 1.50
CA GLU A 45 9.80 -1.14 2.17
C GLU A 45 11.02 -2.05 2.06
N LEU A 46 12.08 -1.53 1.47
CA LEU A 46 13.34 -2.22 1.25
C LEU A 46 14.45 -1.54 2.04
N THR A 47 15.29 -2.36 2.68
CA THR A 47 16.58 -1.90 3.23
C THR A 47 17.68 -2.39 2.31
N LEU A 48 18.49 -1.46 1.82
CA LEU A 48 19.60 -1.73 0.91
C LEU A 48 20.91 -1.83 1.70
N SER A 49 21.89 -2.60 1.21
CA SER A 49 23.20 -2.77 1.84
C SER A 49 24.02 -1.49 1.86
N SER A 50 23.78 -0.62 0.89
CA SER A 50 24.52 0.62 0.67
C SER A 50 23.56 1.72 0.23
N VAL A 51 23.98 2.96 0.44
CA VAL A 51 23.26 4.14 -0.04
C VAL A 51 23.41 4.20 -1.55
N PRO A 52 22.33 4.08 -2.34
CA PRO A 52 22.43 4.18 -3.79
C PRO A 52 22.81 5.58 -4.22
N GLU A 53 23.61 5.67 -5.27
CA GLU A 53 24.07 6.93 -5.86
C GLU A 53 22.91 7.74 -6.41
N ARG A 54 23.12 9.06 -6.55
CA ARG A 54 22.05 9.97 -7.00
C ARG A 54 21.47 9.58 -8.37
N ASP A 55 22.30 9.10 -9.28
CA ASP A 55 21.87 8.66 -10.61
C ASP A 55 21.05 7.37 -10.55
N GLN A 56 21.41 6.44 -9.66
CA GLN A 56 20.65 5.20 -9.42
C GLN A 56 19.27 5.52 -8.82
N ARG A 57 19.22 6.42 -7.84
CA ARG A 57 17.97 6.89 -7.25
C ARG A 57 17.06 7.53 -8.30
N LYS A 58 17.64 8.36 -9.18
CA LYS A 58 16.91 9.02 -10.27
C LYS A 58 16.36 7.99 -11.27
N ALA A 59 17.17 7.02 -11.69
CA ALA A 59 16.73 5.97 -12.61
C ALA A 59 15.55 5.16 -12.04
N LEU A 60 15.63 4.75 -10.76
CA LEU A 60 14.53 4.04 -10.10
C LEU A 60 13.26 4.88 -10.00
N SER A 61 13.37 6.16 -9.66
CA SER A 61 12.23 7.08 -9.60
C SER A 61 11.63 7.44 -10.97
N GLU A 62 12.35 7.22 -12.07
CA GLU A 62 11.84 7.38 -13.44
C GLU A 62 11.18 6.10 -13.97
N GLU A 63 11.56 4.94 -13.45
CA GLU A 63 11.15 3.61 -13.91
C GLU A 63 9.98 3.04 -13.11
N PHE A 64 9.90 3.35 -11.80
CA PHE A 64 8.84 2.87 -10.91
C PHE A 64 8.03 4.04 -10.35
N ASP A 65 6.72 3.83 -10.24
CA ASP A 65 5.81 4.80 -9.64
C ASP A 65 6.02 4.90 -8.12
N ALA A 66 5.78 6.12 -7.59
CA ALA A 66 5.76 6.41 -6.16
C ALA A 66 7.00 5.90 -5.38
N VAL A 67 8.20 6.08 -5.95
CA VAL A 67 9.46 5.83 -5.25
C VAL A 67 9.76 6.95 -4.26
N ALA A 68 9.78 6.61 -2.97
CA ALA A 68 10.23 7.47 -1.89
C ALA A 68 11.53 6.94 -1.29
N TRP A 69 12.51 7.83 -1.15
CA TRP A 69 13.72 7.53 -0.42
C TRP A 69 13.57 8.04 1.02
N GLY A 70 14.14 7.32 1.98
CA GLY A 70 14.30 7.89 3.33
C GLY A 70 15.15 9.17 3.31
N GLU A 71 15.41 9.74 4.49
CA GLU A 71 16.25 10.94 4.65
C GLU A 71 17.58 10.88 3.86
N SER A 72 18.22 12.03 3.64
CA SER A 72 19.48 12.09 2.89
C SER A 72 20.48 11.05 3.42
N GLU A 73 21.05 10.26 2.51
CA GLU A 73 21.92 9.10 2.81
C GLU A 73 21.25 7.88 3.46
N SER A 74 19.91 7.79 3.43
CA SER A 74 19.21 6.59 3.90
C SER A 74 19.37 5.43 2.92
N ARG A 75 19.49 4.24 3.50
CA ARG A 75 19.45 2.93 2.83
C ARG A 75 18.02 2.42 2.63
N ARG A 76 17.02 3.18 3.07
CA ARG A 76 15.61 2.82 2.96
C ARG A 76 15.00 3.33 1.66
N LEU A 77 14.34 2.42 0.97
CA LEU A 77 13.57 2.64 -0.23
C LEU A 77 12.13 2.20 0.04
N THR A 78 11.17 3.09 -0.18
CA THR A 78 9.75 2.78 -0.19
C THR A 78 9.25 2.93 -1.61
N VAL A 79 8.50 1.94 -2.10
CA VAL A 79 7.99 1.93 -3.48
C VAL A 79 6.60 1.31 -3.51
N THR A 80 5.69 1.88 -4.29
CA THR A 80 4.35 1.33 -4.49
C THR A 80 4.29 0.69 -5.87
N LEU A 81 3.98 -0.59 -5.91
CA LEU A 81 3.96 -1.40 -7.14
C LEU A 81 2.53 -1.86 -7.41
N GLY A 82 2.08 -1.76 -8.66
CA GLY A 82 0.73 -2.17 -9.07
C GLY A 82 0.57 -3.67 -9.35
N SER A 83 1.67 -4.43 -9.33
CA SER A 83 1.67 -5.87 -9.56
C SER A 83 2.91 -6.55 -8.97
N ALA A 84 2.81 -7.87 -8.76
CA ALA A 84 3.93 -8.68 -8.27
C ALA A 84 5.08 -8.76 -9.30
N ASP A 85 4.80 -8.69 -10.61
CA ASP A 85 5.83 -8.69 -11.65
C ASP A 85 6.78 -7.50 -11.53
N GLN A 86 6.25 -6.31 -11.25
CA GLN A 86 7.06 -5.11 -11.03
C GLN A 86 8.01 -5.23 -9.84
N LEU A 87 7.71 -6.08 -8.86
CA LEU A 87 8.63 -6.34 -7.75
C LEU A 87 9.85 -7.10 -8.22
N TYR A 88 9.68 -8.08 -9.12
CA TYR A 88 10.80 -8.81 -9.72
C TYR A 88 11.66 -7.89 -10.58
N ASP A 89 11.03 -7.03 -11.39
CA ASP A 89 11.72 -6.02 -12.20
C ASP A 89 12.58 -5.08 -11.33
N LEU A 90 12.02 -4.60 -10.21
CA LEU A 90 12.75 -3.78 -9.24
C LEU A 90 13.96 -4.52 -8.66
N MET A 91 13.81 -5.80 -8.30
CA MET A 91 14.90 -6.60 -7.74
C MET A 91 16.02 -6.83 -8.74
N ASP A 92 15.68 -7.11 -10.00
CA ASP A 92 16.67 -7.26 -11.06
C ASP A 92 17.38 -5.94 -11.32
N ARG A 93 16.66 -4.82 -11.31
CA ARG A 93 17.26 -3.49 -11.49
C ARG A 93 18.26 -3.13 -10.39
N LEU A 94 17.91 -3.40 -9.13
CA LEU A 94 18.80 -3.22 -7.99
C LEU A 94 20.05 -4.12 -8.11
N ARG A 95 19.87 -5.37 -8.57
CA ARG A 95 20.96 -6.31 -8.80
C ARG A 95 21.90 -5.83 -9.91
N GLU A 96 21.39 -5.34 -11.04
CA GLU A 96 22.20 -4.79 -12.13
C GLU A 96 23.03 -3.59 -11.69
N ALA A 97 22.48 -2.77 -10.79
CA ALA A 97 23.18 -1.64 -10.17
C ALA A 97 24.20 -2.06 -9.10
N GLY A 98 24.31 -3.36 -8.79
CA GLY A 98 25.21 -3.88 -7.76
C GLY A 98 24.76 -3.59 -6.33
N VAL A 99 23.48 -3.24 -6.14
CA VAL A 99 22.89 -2.94 -4.83
C VAL A 99 22.29 -4.22 -4.26
N VAL A 100 22.69 -4.59 -3.04
CA VAL A 100 22.13 -5.75 -2.35
C VAL A 100 20.93 -5.31 -1.50
N VAL A 101 19.83 -6.06 -1.57
CA VAL A 101 18.68 -5.88 -0.68
C VAL A 101 18.90 -6.70 0.57
N GLU A 102 19.01 -6.05 1.73
CA GLU A 102 19.15 -6.70 3.04
C GLU A 102 17.82 -7.18 3.59
N SER A 103 16.76 -6.41 3.39
CA SER A 103 15.40 -6.76 3.81
C SER A 103 14.36 -6.21 2.85
N ILE A 104 13.25 -6.93 2.73
CA ILE A 104 12.03 -6.48 2.08
C ILE A 104 10.84 -6.79 3.00
N SER A 105 9.95 -5.82 3.18
CA SER A 105 8.66 -5.98 3.83
C SER A 105 7.58 -5.35 2.96
N ALA A 106 6.44 -6.04 2.82
CA ALA A 106 5.24 -5.40 2.34
C ALA A 106 4.70 -4.53 3.47
N ALA A 107 4.43 -3.25 3.19
CA ALA A 107 3.69 -2.41 4.12
C ALA A 107 2.25 -2.91 4.15
N GLU A 108 1.80 -3.37 5.32
CA GLU A 108 0.41 -3.75 5.55
C GLU A 108 -0.48 -2.54 5.24
N GLN A 109 -1.50 -2.75 4.41
CA GLN A 109 -2.53 -1.73 4.20
C GLN A 109 -3.47 -1.79 5.41
N ASP A 110 -3.63 -0.68 6.11
CA ASP A 110 -4.59 -0.55 7.20
C ASP A 110 -5.96 -0.08 6.65
N LEU A 111 -6.99 -0.23 7.49
CA LEU A 111 -8.34 0.18 7.14
C LEU A 111 -8.46 1.70 6.93
N GLU A 112 -7.59 2.51 7.54
CA GLU A 112 -7.58 3.97 7.36
C GLU A 112 -7.16 4.35 5.93
N ALA A 113 -6.06 3.80 5.43
CA ALA A 113 -5.58 4.00 4.08
C ALA A 113 -6.61 3.52 3.05
N ALA A 114 -7.21 2.34 3.26
CA ALA A 114 -8.27 1.83 2.42
C ALA A 114 -9.49 2.77 2.40
N PHE A 115 -9.89 3.29 3.57
CA PHE A 115 -11.00 4.24 3.67
C PHE A 115 -10.74 5.55 2.91
N VAL A 116 -9.55 6.15 3.06
CA VAL A 116 -9.18 7.37 2.32
C VAL A 116 -9.27 7.12 0.83
N GLN A 117 -8.68 6.02 0.36
CA GLN A 117 -8.68 5.70 -1.07
C GLN A 117 -10.09 5.41 -1.61
N MET A 118 -10.96 4.71 -0.87
CA MET A 118 -12.36 4.47 -1.24
C MET A 118 -13.20 5.75 -1.24
N THR A 119 -12.87 6.72 -0.40
CA THR A 119 -13.60 7.99 -0.32
C THR A 119 -13.10 9.03 -1.32
N GLU A 120 -11.85 8.94 -1.78
CA GLU A 120 -11.28 9.74 -2.86
C GLU A 120 -11.61 9.18 -4.26
N ALA A 121 -11.71 7.85 -4.39
CA ALA A 121 -12.17 7.19 -5.61
C ALA A 121 -13.67 7.45 -5.81
N ASP A 122 -14.00 8.47 -6.58
CA ASP A 122 -15.38 8.81 -6.92
C ASP A 122 -16.04 7.65 -7.70
N GLY A 123 -16.87 6.84 -7.01
CA GLY A 123 -17.99 6.13 -7.63
C GLY A 123 -17.80 4.70 -8.12
N GLN A 124 -16.81 3.92 -7.65
CA GLN A 124 -16.83 2.47 -7.90
C GLN A 124 -17.60 1.76 -6.78
N GLN A 125 -18.89 1.54 -7.05
CA GLN A 125 -19.80 0.78 -6.20
C GLN A 125 -19.32 -0.67 -6.14
N LEU A 126 -18.53 -1.02 -5.12
CA LEU A 126 -18.10 -2.40 -4.89
C LEU A 126 -19.34 -3.23 -4.52
N GLU A 127 -19.63 -4.26 -5.30
CA GLU A 127 -20.82 -5.10 -5.12
C GLU A 127 -20.90 -5.64 -3.69
N VAL A 128 -22.00 -5.32 -3.02
CA VAL A 128 -22.30 -5.77 -1.66
C VAL A 128 -22.57 -7.28 -1.64
N GLY A 129 -21.52 -8.07 -1.42
CA GLY A 129 -21.61 -9.50 -1.18
C GLY A 129 -22.17 -9.81 0.22
N PHE A 130 -23.50 -9.85 0.36
CA PHE A 130 -24.14 -10.51 1.50
C PHE A 130 -24.41 -11.97 1.13
N ALA A 131 -23.40 -12.82 1.35
CA ALA A 131 -23.55 -14.27 1.46
C ALA A 131 -23.03 -14.74 2.81
#